data_AF-A0ABD3G4X7-F1
#
_entry.id   AF-A0ABD3G4X7-F1
#
_cell.length_a   1.000
_cell.length_b   1.000
_cell.length_c   1.000
_cell.angle_alpha   90.00
_cell.angle_beta   90.00
_cell.angle_gamma   90.00
#
_symmetry.space_group_name_H-M   'P 1'
#
loop_
_entity.id
_entity.type
_entity.pdbx_description
1 polymer ?
#
loop_
_entity_poly.entity_id
_entity_poly.type
_entity_poly.pdbx_seq_one_letter_code
_entity_poly.pdbx_strand_id
1 'polypeptide(L)'
;MIGFVAHEVQAVMPEVVTGSKDAVDCHGCPQYQAVLYANISAALVKATQELSTENEKLRARVASLEETVATMQLQLAQLLNR
;
A
#
# COMPACT_ATOMS: atom_id res chain seq x y z
N MET A 1 -8.40 13.76 -13.07
CA MET A 1 -8.79 13.94 -11.65
C MET A 1 -7.74 13.22 -10.82
N ILE A 2 -7.13 13.87 -9.84
CA ILE A 2 -6.20 13.25 -8.88
C ILE A 2 -6.92 13.26 -7.54
N GLY A 3 -7.31 12.10 -7.02
CA GLY A 3 -8.08 12.00 -5.78
C GLY A 3 -8.71 10.62 -5.59
N PHE A 4 -9.42 10.45 -4.48
CA PHE A 4 -10.12 9.22 -4.15
C PHE A 4 -11.61 9.32 -4.46
N VAL A 5 -12.23 8.19 -4.82
CA VAL A 5 -13.68 8.05 -4.94
C VAL A 5 -14.25 7.69 -3.56
N ALA A 6 -15.15 8.51 -3.04
CA ALA A 6 -15.68 8.35 -1.67
C ALA A 6 -16.28 6.96 -1.40
N HIS A 7 -17.02 6.40 -2.36
CA HIS A 7 -17.59 5.06 -2.22
C HIS A 7 -16.53 3.96 -2.14
N GLU A 8 -15.43 4.07 -2.89
CA GLU A 8 -14.33 3.10 -2.84
C GLU A 8 -13.57 3.20 -1.53
N VAL A 9 -13.32 4.42 -1.05
CA VAL A 9 -12.71 4.64 0.27
C VAL A 9 -13.59 4.11 1.38
N GLN A 10 -14.91 4.29 1.30
CA GLN A 10 -15.83 3.82 2.33
C GLN A 10 -15.77 2.30 2.54
N ALA A 11 -15.42 1.52 1.51
CA ALA A 11 -15.26 0.07 1.60
C ALA A 11 -14.00 -0.36 2.37
N VAL A 12 -12.99 0.51 2.46
CA VAL A 12 -11.69 0.21 3.09
C VAL A 12 -11.51 0.96 4.41
N MET A 13 -11.92 2.23 4.45
CA MET A 13 -11.74 3.17 5.55
C MET A 13 -13.02 4.01 5.76
N PRO A 14 -14.13 3.38 6.22
CA PRO A 14 -15.43 4.02 6.34
C PRO A 14 -15.42 5.26 7.26
N GLU A 15 -14.52 5.31 8.23
CA GLU A 15 -14.39 6.38 9.20
C GLU A 15 -13.91 7.72 8.60
N VAL A 16 -13.37 7.71 7.38
CA VAL A 16 -13.00 8.94 6.66
C VAL A 16 -13.96 9.31 5.55
N VAL A 17 -15.14 8.70 5.50
CA VAL A 17 -16.18 9.06 4.55
C VAL A 17 -17.44 9.45 5.29
N THR A 18 -17.99 10.62 4.94
CA THR A 18 -19.31 11.05 5.40
C THR A 18 -20.35 10.86 4.29
N GLY A 19 -21.61 10.69 4.69
CA GLY A 19 -22.72 10.40 3.78
C GLY A 19 -22.79 8.94 3.33
N SER A 20 -23.84 8.63 2.57
CA SER A 20 -24.10 7.29 2.02
C SER A 20 -24.15 7.35 0.51
N LYS A 21 -23.77 6.26 -0.15
CA LYS A 21 -23.81 6.15 -1.61
C LYS A 21 -25.25 6.33 -2.10
N ASP A 22 -25.42 7.13 -3.15
CA ASP A 22 -26.70 7.38 -3.81
C ASP A 22 -27.79 7.94 -2.87
N ALA A 23 -27.41 8.53 -1.74
CA ALA A 23 -28.35 9.11 -0.80
C ALA A 23 -29.10 10.30 -1.43
N VAL A 24 -30.37 10.43 -1.09
CA VAL A 24 -31.23 11.56 -1.46
C VAL A 24 -31.96 12.09 -0.24
N ASP A 25 -32.29 13.37 -0.25
CA ASP A 25 -33.10 13.99 0.79
C ASP A 25 -34.62 13.80 0.55
N CYS A 26 -35.45 14.40 1.40
CA CYS A 26 -36.91 14.32 1.30
C CYS A 26 -37.50 14.98 0.03
N HIS A 27 -36.71 15.77 -0.69
CA HIS A 27 -37.09 16.41 -1.95
C HIS A 27 -36.56 15.65 -3.17
N GLY A 28 -35.86 14.53 -2.97
CA GLY A 28 -35.22 13.77 -4.02
C GLY A 28 -33.90 14.39 -4.51
N CYS A 29 -33.36 15.38 -3.79
CA CYS A 29 -32.08 15.98 -4.13
C CYS A 29 -30.92 15.08 -3.63
N PRO A 30 -29.85 14.89 -4.41
CA PRO A 30 -28.71 14.08 -4.00
C PRO A 30 -28.00 14.63 -2.74
N GLN A 31 -27.72 13.74 -1.79
CA GLN A 31 -26.79 13.98 -0.69
C GLN A 31 -25.46 13.28 -0.99
N TYR A 32 -24.44 14.07 -1.32
CA TYR A 32 -23.16 13.53 -1.75
C TYR A 32 -22.34 12.96 -0.60
N GLN A 33 -21.58 11.92 -0.90
CA GLN A 33 -20.53 11.44 -0.03
C GLN A 33 -19.32 12.39 -0.09
N ALA A 34 -18.60 12.52 1.02
CA ALA A 34 -17.38 13.31 1.08
C ALA A 34 -16.25 12.54 1.79
N VAL A 35 -15.03 12.65 1.26
CA VAL A 35 -13.83 12.11 1.89
C VAL A 35 -13.23 13.17 2.81
N LEU A 36 -12.95 12.78 4.06
CA LEU A 36 -12.26 13.58 5.06
C LEU A 36 -10.75 13.54 4.82
N TYR A 37 -10.27 14.33 3.86
CA TYR A 37 -8.86 14.35 3.44
C TYR A 37 -7.86 14.72 4.53
N ALA A 38 -8.27 15.50 5.55
CA ALA A 38 -7.39 15.77 6.69
C ALA A 38 -7.04 14.47 7.43
N ASN A 39 -8.02 13.57 7.59
CA ASN A 39 -7.88 12.34 8.36
C ASN A 39 -7.15 11.24 7.57
N ILE A 40 -7.34 11.19 6.25
CA ILE A 40 -6.65 10.21 5.39
C ILE A 40 -5.14 10.49 5.27
N SER A 41 -4.73 11.76 5.38
CA SER A 41 -3.33 12.16 5.16
C SER A 41 -2.36 11.49 6.16
N ALA A 42 -2.69 11.49 7.45
CA ALA A 42 -1.87 10.85 8.48
C ALA A 42 -1.81 9.33 8.31
N ALA A 43 -2.94 8.69 7.95
CA ALA A 43 -3.00 7.26 7.68
C ALA A 43 -2.12 6.86 6.49
N LEU A 44 -2.17 7.62 5.39
CA LEU A 44 -1.34 7.39 4.20
C LEU A 44 0.15 7.58 4.48
N VAL A 45 0.52 8.59 5.29
CA VAL A 45 1.92 8.79 5.71
C VAL A 45 2.40 7.58 6.50
N LYS A 46 1.59 7.08 7.45
CA LYS A 46 1.93 5.89 8.24
C LYS A 46 2.06 4.64 7.36
N ALA A 47 1.10 4.39 6.47
CA ALA A 47 1.14 3.27 5.54
C ALA A 47 2.39 3.33 4.62
N THR A 48 2.76 4.53 4.16
CA THR A 48 3.97 4.74 3.35
C THR A 48 5.25 4.40 4.13
N GLN A 49 5.33 4.80 5.41
CA GLN A 49 6.48 4.46 6.27
C GLN A 49 6.59 2.94 6.49
N GLU A 50 5.46 2.27 6.72
CA GLU A 50 5.39 0.83 6.90
C GLU A 50 5.82 0.09 5.63
N LEU A 51 5.30 0.50 4.47
CA LEU A 51 5.71 -0.02 3.17
C LEU A 51 7.21 0.20 2.90
N SER A 52 7.75 1.37 3.24
CA SER A 52 9.19 1.64 3.11
C SER A 52 10.01 0.68 3.97
N THR A 53 9.60 0.46 5.22
CA THR A 53 10.26 -0.45 6.15
C THR A 53 10.21 -1.90 5.64
N GLU A 54 9.07 -2.34 5.11
CA GLU A 54 8.94 -3.66 4.50
C GLU A 54 9.81 -3.79 3.24
N ASN A 55 9.85 -2.75 2.41
CA ASN A 55 10.69 -2.72 1.22
C ASN A 55 12.17 -2.88 1.56
N GLU A 56 12.67 -2.18 2.59
CA GLU A 56 14.04 -2.32 3.09
C GLU A 56 14.34 -3.74 3.55
N LYS A 57 13.42 -4.37 4.32
CA LYS A 57 13.55 -5.77 4.74
C LYS A 57 13.61 -6.72 3.56
N LEU A 58 12.75 -6.52 2.56
CA LEU A 58 12.73 -7.34 1.36
C LEU A 58 14.02 -7.18 0.55
N ARG A 59 14.52 -5.96 0.38
CA ARG A 59 15.81 -5.70 -0.29
C ARG A 59 16.98 -6.37 0.42
N ALA A 60 17.03 -6.29 1.76
CA ALA A 60 18.06 -6.95 2.55
C ALA A 60 18.04 -8.47 2.37
N ARG A 61 16.84 -9.08 2.34
CA ARG A 61 16.68 -10.51 2.08
C ARG A 61 17.13 -10.89 0.67
N VAL A 62 16.77 -10.10 -0.34
CA VAL A 62 17.20 -10.33 -1.73
C VAL A 62 18.72 -10.27 -1.83
N ALA A 63 19.36 -9.24 -1.26
CA ALA A 63 20.81 -9.12 -1.27
C ALA A 63 21.51 -10.33 -0.61
N SER A 64 21.01 -10.78 0.54
CA SER A 64 21.54 -11.96 1.23
C SER A 64 21.39 -13.26 0.41
N LEU A 65 20.26 -13.42 -0.28
CA LEU A 65 20.03 -14.57 -1.16
C LEU A 65 20.96 -14.52 -2.38
N GLU A 66 21.14 -13.35 -2.98
CA GLU A 66 22.05 -13.14 -4.11
C GLU A 66 23.50 -13.48 -3.73
N GLU A 67 23.97 -13.05 -2.56
CA GLU A 67 25.30 -13.40 -2.03
C GLU A 67 25.45 -14.91 -1.78
N THR A 68 24.42 -15.54 -1.22
CA THR A 68 24.39 -16.99 -0.99
C THR A 68 24.51 -17.75 -2.31
N VAL A 69 23.73 -17.35 -3.32
CA VAL A 69 23.76 -17.96 -4.66
C VAL A 69 25.13 -17.78 -5.31
N ALA A 70 25.72 -16.59 -5.24
CA ALA A 70 27.04 -16.32 -5.81
C ALA A 70 28.13 -17.19 -5.14
N THR A 71 28.04 -17.38 -3.82
CA THR A 71 28.96 -18.23 -3.06
C THR A 71 28.83 -19.70 -3.49
N MET A 72 27.60 -20.20 -3.62
CA MET A 72 27.35 -21.57 -4.10
C MET A 72 27.88 -21.80 -5.52
N GLN A 73 27.72 -20.81 -6.41
CA GLN A 73 28.26 -20.86 -7.77
C GLN A 73 29.79 -20.92 -7.77
N LEU A 74 30.45 -20.13 -6.92
CA LEU A 74 31.91 -20.16 -6.78
C LEU A 74 32.39 -21.52 -6.26
N GLN A 75 31.74 -22.07 -5.24
CA GLN A 75 32.07 -23.39 -4.68
C GLN A 75 31.92 -24.50 -5.73
N LEU A 76 30.84 -24.47 -6.52
CA LEU A 76 30.64 -25.43 -7.61
C LEU A 76 31.74 -25.33 -8.67
N ALA A 77 32.12 -24.11 -9.08
CA ALA A 77 33.20 -23.90 -10.04
C ALA A 77 34.55 -24.44 -9.52
N GLN A 78 34.83 -24.29 -8.22
CA GLN A 78 36.03 -24.85 -7.60
C GLN A 78 36.03 -26.38 -7.58
N LEU A 79 34.88 -27.02 -7.37
CA LEU A 79 34.76 -28.48 -7.37
C LEU A 79 34.93 -29.07 -8.78
N LEU A 80 34.44 -28.37 -9.82
CA LEU A 80 34.57 -28.81 -11.21
C LEU A 80 35.99 -28.66 -11.77
N ASN A 81 36.81 -27.79 -11.18
CA ASN A 81 38.20 -27.53 -11.59
C ASN A 81 39.25 -28.31 -10.76
N ARG A 82 38.83 -29.29 -9.96
CA ARG A 82 39.71 -30.25 -9.26
C ARG A 82 39.88 -31.51 -10.10
#